data_AF-A0A1V0Q1N8-F1
#
_entry.id   AF-A0A1V0Q1N8-F1
#
_cell.length_a   1.000
_cell.length_b   1.000
_cell.length_c   1.000
_cell.angle_alpha   90.00
_cell.angle_beta   90.00
_cell.angle_gamma   90.00
#
_symmetry.space_group_name_H-M   'P 1'
#
loop_
_entity.id
_entity.type
_entity.pdbx_description
1 polymer ?
#
loop_
_entity_poly.entity_id
_entity_poly.type
_entity_poly.pdbx_seq_one_letter_code
_entity_poly.pdbx_strand_id
1 'polypeptide(L)'
;MPDDPHIVLAHSDDPVNWDLPVFQPNPHRIAISPGKPRFVRRDGDTLIALEFDAPELEARWAELRDAGARWEGAPFVPRILLGRSDQPPPAICFFSVPILFGPEWRATPDCLRPGGRGPAT
;
A
#
# COMPACT_ATOMS: atom_id res chain seq x y z
N MET A 1 -0.03 4.05 -10.42
CA MET A 1 1.31 4.67 -10.47
C MET A 1 1.63 5.18 -9.08
N PRO A 2 2.90 5.38 -8.69
CA PRO A 2 3.25 5.83 -7.34
C PRO A 2 2.58 7.15 -6.92
N ASP A 3 2.15 7.96 -7.88
CA ASP A 3 1.48 9.25 -7.62
C ASP A 3 -0.07 9.15 -7.55
N ASP A 4 -0.66 8.01 -7.94
CA ASP A 4 -2.10 7.80 -7.86
C ASP A 4 -2.49 7.43 -6.41
N PRO A 5 -3.70 7.74 -5.91
CA PRO A 5 -4.15 7.22 -4.62
C PRO A 5 -4.10 5.69 -4.59
N HIS A 6 -3.29 5.14 -3.68
CA HIS A 6 -3.04 3.70 -3.58
C HIS A 6 -2.86 3.29 -2.11
N ILE A 7 -2.81 1.98 -1.90
CA ILE A 7 -2.41 1.37 -0.62
C ILE A 7 -1.04 0.76 -0.81
N VAL A 8 -0.11 1.13 0.05
CA VAL A 8 1.19 0.48 0.11
C VAL A 8 1.02 -0.82 0.89
N LEU A 9 1.05 -1.95 0.19
CA LEU A 9 0.99 -3.27 0.81
C LEU A 9 2.29 -3.61 1.51
N ALA A 10 3.45 -3.35 0.90
CA ALA A 10 4.74 -3.55 1.53
C ALA A 10 5.78 -2.59 0.94
N HIS A 11 6.80 -2.28 1.74
CA HIS A 11 7.99 -1.53 1.34
C HIS A 11 9.18 -2.14 2.07
N SER A 12 10.17 -2.65 1.33
CA SER A 12 11.37 -3.26 1.91
C SER A 12 12.62 -2.55 1.40
N ASP A 13 13.42 -2.02 2.31
CA ASP A 13 14.78 -1.54 2.00
C ASP A 13 15.77 -2.72 1.86
N ASP A 14 15.48 -3.84 2.52
CA ASP A 14 16.28 -5.05 2.42
C ASP A 14 15.94 -5.84 1.15
N PRO A 15 16.95 -6.45 0.49
CA PRO A 15 16.73 -7.30 -0.67
C PRO A 15 15.78 -8.47 -0.36
N VAL A 16 14.79 -8.66 -1.22
CA VAL A 16 13.91 -9.85 -1.21
C VAL A 16 14.11 -10.65 -2.50
N ASN A 17 13.75 -11.93 -2.48
CA ASN A 17 13.78 -12.75 -3.69
C ASN A 17 12.56 -12.44 -4.57
N TRP A 18 12.73 -11.53 -5.53
CA TRP A 18 11.66 -11.08 -6.43
C TRP A 18 11.09 -12.16 -7.35
N ASP A 19 11.77 -13.30 -7.52
CA ASP A 19 11.30 -14.41 -8.33
C ASP A 19 10.26 -15.29 -7.61
N LEU A 20 10.09 -15.10 -6.29
CA LEU A 20 9.05 -15.83 -5.56
C LEU A 20 7.65 -15.41 -6.04
N PRO A 21 6.73 -16.36 -6.25
CA PRO A 21 5.37 -16.07 -6.70
C PRO A 21 4.63 -15.05 -5.84
N VAL A 22 4.87 -15.06 -4.52
CA VAL A 22 4.25 -14.14 -3.55
C VAL A 22 4.53 -12.66 -3.87
N PHE A 23 5.71 -12.35 -4.43
CA PHE A 23 6.09 -10.99 -4.78
C PHE A 23 5.59 -10.57 -6.16
N GLN A 24 5.09 -11.48 -6.99
CA GLN A 24 4.52 -11.11 -8.27
C GLN A 24 3.22 -10.32 -8.06
N PRO A 25 3.02 -9.18 -8.76
CA PRO A 25 1.81 -8.39 -8.61
C PRO A 25 0.57 -9.22 -8.97
N ASN A 26 -0.44 -9.19 -8.10
CA ASN A 26 -1.74 -9.76 -8.42
C ASN A 26 -2.41 -8.99 -9.59
N PRO A 27 -2.68 -9.64 -10.73
CA PRO A 27 -3.25 -8.96 -11.90
C PRO A 27 -4.76 -8.70 -11.79
N HIS A 28 -5.41 -9.16 -10.72
CA HIS A 28 -6.85 -9.08 -10.54
C HIS A 28 -7.26 -7.84 -9.73
N ARG A 29 -8.46 -7.34 -10.01
CA ARG A 29 -9.10 -6.32 -9.19
C ARG A 29 -9.64 -6.95 -7.92
N ILE A 30 -9.68 -6.19 -6.83
CA ILE A 30 -10.28 -6.60 -5.57
C ILE A 30 -11.30 -5.58 -5.10
N ALA A 31 -12.48 -6.05 -4.72
CA ALA A 31 -13.53 -5.25 -4.11
C ALA A 31 -13.44 -5.43 -2.59
N ILE A 32 -13.23 -4.34 -1.86
CA ILE A 32 -13.09 -4.32 -0.41
C ILE A 32 -14.28 -3.59 0.21
N SER A 33 -14.94 -4.23 1.17
CA SER A 33 -15.92 -3.58 2.04
C SER A 33 -15.18 -3.01 3.25
N PRO A 34 -14.88 -1.70 3.31
CA PRO A 34 -14.03 -1.15 4.35
C PRO A 34 -14.70 -1.23 5.72
N GLY A 35 -14.02 -1.83 6.69
CA GLY A 35 -14.44 -1.81 8.09
C GLY A 35 -14.02 -0.51 8.77
N LYS A 36 -14.92 0.10 9.56
CA LYS A 36 -14.65 1.32 10.35
C LYS A 36 -13.87 2.41 9.58
N PRO A 37 -14.31 2.80 8.37
CA PRO A 37 -13.62 3.79 7.58
C PRO A 37 -13.59 5.13 8.32
N ARG A 38 -12.44 5.79 8.31
CA ARG A 38 -12.24 7.08 8.97
C ARG A 38 -11.17 7.89 8.25
N PHE A 39 -11.34 9.20 8.27
CA PHE A 39 -10.27 10.11 7.88
C PHE A 39 -9.38 10.39 9.08
N VAL A 40 -8.07 10.39 8.85
CA VAL A 40 -7.07 10.73 9.87
C VAL A 40 -6.10 11.77 9.34
N ARG A 41 -5.58 12.59 10.25
CA ARG A 41 -4.46 13.49 9.99
C ARG A 41 -3.13 12.80 10.28
N ARG A 42 -2.14 13.07 9.43
CA ARG A 42 -0.77 12.55 9.47
C ARG A 42 0.22 13.69 9.17
N ASP A 43 1.50 13.45 9.37
CA ASP A 43 2.61 14.37 9.07
C ASP A 43 2.37 15.82 9.56
N GLY A 44 2.35 15.99 10.88
CA GLY A 44 2.18 17.32 11.49
C GLY A 44 0.82 17.95 11.18
N ASP A 45 -0.23 17.14 11.14
CA ASP A 45 -1.63 17.53 10.92
C ASP A 45 -2.02 18.07 9.54
N THR A 46 -1.13 17.95 8.55
CA THR A 46 -1.38 18.48 7.20
C THR A 46 -1.79 17.42 6.19
N LEU A 47 -1.39 16.16 6.36
CA LEU A 47 -1.68 15.08 5.42
C LEU A 47 -2.96 14.34 5.80
N ILE A 48 -3.91 14.23 4.87
CA ILE A 48 -5.16 13.49 5.06
C ILE A 48 -5.03 12.09 4.49
N ALA A 49 -5.39 11.09 5.29
CA ALA A 49 -5.47 9.70 4.88
C ALA A 49 -6.86 9.12 5.18
N LEU A 50 -7.32 8.23 4.31
CA LEU A 50 -8.45 7.33 4.58
C LEU A 50 -7.90 6.02 5.14
N GLU A 51 -8.30 5.66 6.36
CA GLU A 51 -7.98 4.38 7.01
C GLU A 51 -9.23 3.53 7.19
N PHE A 52 -9.05 2.22 7.14
CA PHE A 52 -10.09 1.24 7.37
C PHE A 52 -9.50 -0.14 7.66
N ASP A 53 -10.33 -1.03 8.21
CA ASP A 53 -10.04 -2.44 8.40
C ASP A 53 -10.34 -3.19 7.09
N ALA A 54 -9.45 -4.08 6.66
CA ALA A 54 -9.63 -4.89 5.45
C ALA A 54 -8.84 -6.20 5.54
N PRO A 55 -9.47 -7.29 6.03
CA PRO A 55 -8.79 -8.57 6.25
C PRO A 55 -8.06 -9.12 5.02
N GLU A 56 -8.60 -8.88 3.82
CA GLU A 56 -7.99 -9.32 2.57
C GLU A 56 -6.66 -8.61 2.28
N LEU A 57 -6.57 -7.31 2.61
CA LEU A 57 -5.34 -6.54 2.46
C LEU A 57 -4.33 -6.86 3.57
N GLU A 58 -4.81 -7.10 4.80
CA GLU A 58 -3.98 -7.55 5.92
C GLU A 58 -3.37 -8.93 5.65
N ALA A 59 -4.15 -9.87 5.10
CA ALA A 59 -3.66 -11.18 4.69
C ALA A 59 -2.59 -11.04 3.60
N ARG A 60 -2.84 -10.19 2.59
CA ARG A 60 -1.87 -9.95 1.51
C ARG A 60 -0.57 -9.31 2.01
N TRP A 61 -0.65 -8.35 2.94
CA TRP A 61 0.53 -7.80 3.62
C TRP A 61 1.29 -8.87 4.40
N ALA A 62 0.59 -9.72 5.16
CA ALA A 62 1.21 -10.77 5.95
C ALA A 62 1.97 -11.77 5.06
N GLU A 63 1.41 -12.18 3.91
CA GLU A 63 2.11 -13.02 2.93
C GLU A 63 3.45 -12.41 2.48
N LEU A 64 3.45 -11.11 2.14
CA LEU A 64 4.65 -10.41 1.69
C LEU A 64 5.69 -10.30 2.80
N ARG A 65 5.25 -9.99 4.02
CA ARG A 65 6.11 -9.90 5.20
C ARG A 65 6.73 -11.24 5.54
N ASP A 66 5.93 -12.30 5.57
CA ASP A 66 6.37 -13.65 5.91
C ASP A 66 7.32 -14.22 4.84
N ALA A 67 7.25 -13.72 3.60
CA ALA A 67 8.19 -13.99 2.53
C ALA A 67 9.50 -13.17 2.59
N GLY A 68 9.65 -12.30 3.58
CA GLY A 68 10.87 -11.55 3.86
C GLY A 68 10.82 -10.06 3.54
N ALA A 69 9.70 -9.50 3.06
CA ALA A 69 9.58 -8.04 2.99
C ALA A 69 9.60 -7.46 4.40
N ARG A 70 10.49 -6.49 4.64
CA ARG A 70 10.47 -5.78 5.92
C ARG A 70 9.33 -4.79 5.98
N TRP A 71 8.78 -4.60 7.17
CA TRP A 71 7.82 -3.56 7.49
C TRP A 71 8.19 -3.03 8.87
N GLU A 72 8.91 -1.92 8.90
CA GLU A 72 9.39 -1.33 10.15
C GLU A 72 8.39 -0.29 10.68
N GLY A 73 8.25 -0.23 12.01
CA GLY A 73 7.46 0.78 12.70
C GLY A 73 6.03 0.35 13.07
N ALA A 74 5.04 1.16 12.70
CA ALA A 74 3.66 1.00 13.15
C ALA A 74 2.98 -0.25 12.55
N PRO A 75 1.97 -0.82 13.24
CA PRO A 75 1.16 -1.90 12.68
C PRO A 75 0.61 -1.54 11.30
N PHE A 76 0.51 -2.54 10.42
CA PHE A 76 -0.12 -2.36 9.12
C PHE A 76 -1.58 -1.95 9.31
N VAL A 77 -1.93 -0.82 8.71
CA VAL A 77 -3.31 -0.32 8.63
C VAL A 77 -3.50 0.09 7.17
N PRO A 78 -4.43 -0.56 6.43
CA PRO A 78 -4.78 -0.15 5.08
C PRO A 78 -5.08 1.35 5.05
N ARG A 79 -4.33 2.07 4.23
CA ARG A 79 -4.48 3.53 4.11
C ARG A 79 -4.31 4.02 2.70
N ILE A 80 -5.15 4.98 2.32
CA ILE A 80 -5.03 5.74 1.08
C ILE A 80 -4.69 7.17 1.46
N LEU A 81 -3.54 7.67 1.00
CA LEU A 81 -3.19 9.08 1.13
C LEU A 81 -4.00 9.89 0.11
N LEU A 82 -4.73 10.90 0.58
CA LEU A 82 -5.62 11.72 -0.26
C LEU A 82 -5.04 13.08 -0.61
N GLY A 83 -4.00 13.51 0.12
CA GLY A 83 -3.31 14.78 -0.09
C GLY A 83 -3.28 15.66 1.16
N ARG A 84 -2.70 16.86 1.03
CA ARG A 84 -2.58 17.82 2.13
C ARG A 84 -3.78 18.76 2.19
N SER A 85 -4.22 19.11 3.39
CA SER A 85 -5.31 20.07 3.63
C SER A 85 -5.19 20.72 5.01
N ASP A 86 -5.35 22.04 5.05
CA ASP A 86 -5.46 22.79 6.31
C ASP A 86 -6.86 22.67 6.95
N GLN A 87 -7.87 22.28 6.16
CA GLN A 87 -9.22 22.06 6.63
C GLN A 87 -9.33 20.72 7.38
N PRO A 88 -10.17 20.63 8.44
CA PRO A 88 -10.42 19.35 9.10
C PRO A 88 -11.10 18.39 8.13
N PRO A 89 -10.78 17.08 8.15
CA PRO A 89 -11.52 16.12 7.35
C PRO A 89 -12.96 15.97 7.87
N PRO A 90 -13.88 15.45 7.04
CA PRO A 90 -15.23 15.14 7.49
C PRO A 90 -15.23 14.22 8.71
N ALA A 91 -16.09 14.51 9.69
CA ALA A 91 -16.22 13.69 10.90
C ALA A 91 -16.86 12.31 10.64
N ILE A 92 -17.60 12.19 9.53
CA ILE A 92 -18.28 10.96 9.13
C ILE A 92 -17.63 10.46 7.86
N CYS A 93 -17.29 9.17 7.85
CA CYS A 93 -16.83 8.46 6.67
C CYS A 93 -17.63 7.14 6.59
N PHE A 94 -18.37 6.95 5.50
CA PHE A 94 -19.08 5.70 5.24
C PHE A 94 -19.10 5.45 3.74
N PHE A 95 -19.13 4.17 3.37
CA PHE A 95 -19.26 3.74 1.99
C PHE A 95 -20.51 2.89 1.86
N SER A 96 -21.37 3.20 0.90
CA SER A 96 -22.57 2.40 0.59
C SER A 96 -22.27 1.23 -0.34
N VAL A 97 -21.07 1.19 -0.92
CA VAL A 97 -20.59 0.17 -1.85
C VAL A 97 -19.11 -0.14 -1.58
N PRO A 98 -18.60 -1.31 -1.99
CA PRO A 98 -17.19 -1.63 -1.86
C PRO A 98 -16.27 -0.63 -2.58
N ILE A 99 -15.06 -0.45 -2.04
CA ILE A 99 -13.96 0.23 -2.73
C ILE A 99 -13.34 -0.78 -3.71
N LEU A 100 -13.27 -0.42 -4.98
CA LEU A 100 -12.67 -1.27 -6.02
C LEU A 100 -11.21 -0.85 -6.25
N PHE A 101 -10.28 -1.73 -5.90
CA PHE A 101 -8.86 -1.56 -6.22
C PHE A 101 -8.53 -2.21 -7.56
N GLY A 102 -7.68 -1.53 -8.32
CA GLY A 102 -7.06 -2.08 -9.52
C GLY A 102 -6.09 -3.22 -9.21
N PRO A 103 -5.49 -3.82 -10.26
CA PRO A 103 -4.38 -4.75 -10.11
C PRO A 103 -3.24 -4.17 -9.27
N GLU A 104 -2.49 -5.05 -8.60
CA GLU A 104 -1.29 -4.63 -7.87
C GLU A 104 -0.25 -4.07 -8.84
N TRP A 105 0.52 -3.12 -8.33
CA TRP A 105 1.68 -2.57 -9.02
C TRP A 105 2.89 -2.64 -8.10
N ARG A 106 4.05 -2.90 -8.68
CA ARG A 106 5.34 -2.94 -7.99
C ARG A 106 6.37 -2.17 -8.80
N ALA A 107 7.18 -1.36 -8.13
CA ALA A 107 8.38 -0.81 -8.75
C ALA A 107 9.39 -1.95 -8.99
N THR A 108 9.80 -2.17 -10.24
CA THR A 108 10.95 -3.05 -10.51
C THR A 108 12.22 -2.32 -10.10
N PRO A 109 13.07 -2.88 -9.20
CA PRO A 109 14.35 -2.30 -8.85
C PRO A 109 15.21 -2.02 -10.09
N ASP A 110 15.96 -0.91 -10.08
CA ASP A 110 16.77 -0.48 -11.22
C ASP A 110 17.76 -1.57 -11.69
N CYS A 111 18.27 -2.39 -10.77
CA CYS A 111 19.17 -3.51 -11.06
C CYS A 111 18.52 -4.68 -11.83
N LEU A 112 17.20 -4.72 -11.93
CA LEU A 112 16.43 -5.74 -12.64
C LEU A 112 15.70 -5.20 -13.88
N ARG A 113 15.86 -3.90 -14.21
CA ARG A 113 15.30 -3.34 -15.46
C ARG A 113 16.10 -3.86 -16.66
N PRO A 114 15.45 -4.20 -17.80
CA PRO A 114 16.18 -4.50 -19.02
C PRO A 114 17.03 -3.28 -19.42
N GLY A 115 18.36 -3.40 -19.30
CA GLY A 115 19.32 -2.30 -19.53
C GLY A 115 19.93 -1.67 -18.27
N GLY A 116 19.56 -2.12 -17.07
CA GLY A 116 20.18 -1.69 -15.82
C GLY A 116 21.62 -2.18 -15.72
N ARG A 117 22.59 -1.26 -15.79
CA ARG A 117 23.99 -1.53 -15.43
C ARG A 117 24.00 -1.92 -13.95
N GLY A 118 24.26 -3.19 -13.65
CA GLY A 118 24.48 -3.63 -12.27
C GLY A 118 25.61 -2.83 -11.62
N PRO A 119 25.65 -2.75 -10.27
CA PRO A 119 26.71 -2.02 -9.60
C PRO A 119 28.06 -2.62 -9.98
N ALA A 120 28.92 -1.78 -10.57
CA ALA A 120 30.34 -2.08 -10.67
C ALA A 120 30.93 -1.87 -9.28
N THR A 121 31.09 -2.96 -8.53
CA THR A 121 32.23 -3.29 -7.63
C THR A 121 31.94 -4.58 -6.88
#